data_AF-A0A8S2T1N9-F1
#
_entry.id   AF-A0A8S2T1N9-F1
#
_cell.length_a   1.000
_cell.length_b   1.000
_cell.length_c   1.000
_cell.angle_alpha   90.00
_cell.angle_beta   90.00
_cell.angle_gamma   90.00
#
_symmetry.space_group_name_H-M   'P 1'
#
loop_
_entity.id
_entity.type
_entity.pdbx_description
1 polymer ?
#
loop_
_entity_poly.entity_id
_entity_poly.type
_entity_poly.pdbx_seq_one_letter_code
_entity_poly.pdbx_strand_id
1 'polypeptide(L)'
;PKITVITRKAYGGAYDVMSSKHLRGDMNYAWPTAEVAVMGAQGAVKIIFRGGHGSHAQEREAEYVDKFANPFPAAVRGFVDDIIEPNTTRQRICR
;
A
#
# COMPACT_ATOMS: atom_id res chain seq x y z
N PRO A 1 -14.04 6.08 -17.20
CA PRO A 1 -14.06 5.91 -15.73
C PRO A 1 -13.23 4.71 -15.30
N LYS A 2 -12.16 4.96 -14.54
CA LYS A 2 -11.26 3.98 -13.93
C LYS A 2 -11.40 4.05 -12.41
N ILE A 3 -11.96 2.99 -11.84
CA ILE A 3 -12.13 2.85 -10.40
C ILE A 3 -11.28 1.67 -9.94
N THR A 4 -10.37 1.94 -9.00
CA THR A 4 -9.45 0.96 -8.44
C THR A 4 -9.84 0.65 -7.00
N VAL A 5 -9.80 -0.63 -6.61
CA VAL A 5 -9.95 -1.06 -5.22
C VAL A 5 -8.76 -1.93 -4.86
N ILE A 6 -7.93 -1.45 -3.95
CA ILE A 6 -6.78 -2.18 -3.41
C ILE A 6 -7.29 -3.05 -2.25
N THR A 7 -7.31 -4.36 -2.44
CA THR A 7 -7.83 -5.31 -1.44
C THR A 7 -6.74 -5.79 -0.47
N ARG A 8 -5.51 -5.94 -0.95
CA ARG A 8 -4.36 -6.40 -0.15
C ARG A 8 -3.05 -5.79 -0.67
N LYS A 9 -2.19 -6.58 -1.32
CA LYS A 9 -0.82 -6.16 -1.68
C LYS A 9 -0.81 -5.29 -2.93
N ALA A 10 -0.19 -4.13 -2.83
CA ALA A 10 0.06 -3.19 -3.91
C ALA A 10 1.50 -2.67 -3.80
N TYR A 11 2.42 -3.32 -4.52
CA TYR A 11 3.85 -3.03 -4.38
C TYR A 11 4.50 -2.53 -5.67
N GLY A 12 5.30 -1.47 -5.53
CA GLY A 12 6.21 -0.96 -6.56
C GLY A 12 5.51 -0.70 -7.90
N GLY A 13 6.21 -1.00 -9.00
CA GLY A 13 5.67 -0.74 -10.34
C GLY A 13 4.38 -1.49 -10.67
N ALA A 14 4.11 -2.65 -10.03
CA ALA A 14 2.84 -3.34 -10.23
C ALA A 14 1.67 -2.53 -9.68
N TYR A 15 1.83 -1.85 -8.54
CA TYR A 15 0.83 -0.89 -8.05
C TYR A 15 0.60 0.23 -9.07
N ASP A 16 1.68 0.81 -9.60
CA ASP A 16 1.56 1.92 -10.54
C ASP A 16 0.75 1.54 -11.78
N VAL A 17 1.05 0.38 -12.36
CA VAL A 17 0.43 -0.14 -13.59
C VAL A 17 -1.03 -0.56 -13.38
N MET A 18 -1.41 -1.01 -12.18
CA MET A 18 -2.78 -1.44 -11.84
C MET A 18 -3.73 -0.25 -11.60
N SER A 19 -3.73 0.72 -12.52
CA SER A 19 -4.57 1.91 -12.52
C SER A 19 -4.43 2.79 -11.26
N SER A 20 -3.17 3.06 -10.87
CA SER A 20 -2.86 4.00 -9.80
C SER A 20 -3.29 5.44 -10.10
N LYS A 21 -3.26 6.30 -9.07
CA LYS A 21 -3.55 7.74 -9.21
C LYS A 21 -2.51 8.41 -10.11
N HIS A 22 -1.27 7.90 -10.10
CA HIS A 22 -0.17 8.36 -10.95
C HIS A 22 -0.46 8.15 -12.44
N LEU A 23 -1.21 7.10 -12.79
CA LEU A 23 -1.72 6.87 -14.15
C LEU A 23 -3.08 7.55 -14.41
N ARG A 24 -3.41 8.59 -13.65
CA ARG A 24 -4.68 9.32 -13.76
C ARG A 24 -5.89 8.38 -13.56
N GLY A 25 -5.84 7.52 -12.54
CA GLY A 25 -7.02 6.80 -12.04
C GLY A 25 -8.05 7.81 -11.51
N ASP A 26 -9.33 7.63 -11.83
CA ASP A 26 -10.37 8.58 -11.43
C ASP A 26 -10.62 8.46 -9.91
N MET A 27 -10.89 7.24 -9.43
CA MET A 27 -11.13 6.92 -8.02
C MET A 27 -10.30 5.72 -7.57
N ASN A 28 -9.60 5.85 -6.45
CA ASN A 28 -8.79 4.80 -5.83
C ASN A 28 -9.24 4.57 -4.38
N TYR A 29 -9.83 3.41 -4.12
CA TYR A 29 -10.15 2.96 -2.78
C TYR A 29 -9.13 1.95 -2.28
N ALA A 30 -8.95 1.89 -0.96
CA ALA A 30 -8.22 0.83 -0.30
C ALA A 30 -9.08 0.18 0.79
N TRP A 31 -8.92 -1.12 0.98
CA TRP A 31 -9.43 -1.78 2.19
C TRP A 31 -8.47 -1.58 3.37
N PRO A 32 -8.92 -1.77 4.63
CA PRO A 32 -8.03 -1.73 5.79
C PRO A 32 -6.87 -2.72 5.72
N THR A 33 -7.05 -3.82 4.97
CA THR A 33 -6.04 -4.86 4.73
C THR A 33 -5.05 -4.52 3.60
N ALA A 34 -5.16 -3.35 2.99
CA ALA A 34 -4.31 -2.96 1.87
C ALA A 34 -2.91 -2.58 2.34
N GLU A 35 -1.90 -3.01 1.58
CA GLU A 35 -0.49 -2.71 1.83
C GLU A 35 0.06 -1.99 0.61
N VAL A 36 0.30 -0.68 0.71
CA VAL A 36 0.80 0.16 -0.39
C VAL A 36 2.23 0.58 -0.11
N ALA A 37 3.19 -0.10 -0.75
CA ALA A 37 4.61 0.09 -0.47
C ALA A 37 5.49 -0.07 -1.73
N VAL A 38 6.77 0.28 -1.64
CA VAL A 38 7.71 0.08 -2.76
C VAL A 38 8.02 -1.41 -2.97
N MET A 39 8.17 -2.16 -1.87
CA MET A 39 8.45 -3.59 -1.87
C MET A 39 8.10 -4.20 -0.50
N GLY A 40 8.20 -5.52 -0.37
CA GLY A 40 7.99 -6.21 0.90
C GLY A 40 9.05 -5.87 1.95
N ALA A 41 8.66 -5.91 3.24
CA ALA A 41 9.47 -5.47 4.37
C ALA A 41 10.87 -6.13 4.44
N GLN A 42 10.95 -7.45 4.24
CA GLN A 42 12.22 -8.17 4.25
C GLN A 42 13.20 -7.64 3.19
N GLY A 43 12.70 -7.33 1.98
CA GLY A 43 13.51 -6.76 0.91
C GLY A 43 13.95 -5.34 1.24
N ALA A 44 13.02 -4.52 1.74
CA ALA A 44 13.30 -3.14 2.11
C ALA A 44 14.34 -3.04 3.24
N VAL A 45 14.19 -3.80 4.32
CA VAL A 45 15.11 -3.82 5.47
C VAL A 45 16.52 -4.24 5.04
N LYS A 46 16.65 -5.27 4.19
CA LYS A 46 17.96 -5.70 3.66
C LYS A 46 18.68 -4.60 2.88
N ILE A 47 17.94 -3.77 2.15
CA ILE A 47 18.51 -2.66 1.38
C ILE A 47 18.85 -1.49 2.31
N ILE A 48 17.91 -1.09 3.19
CA ILE A 48 18.07 0.06 4.10
C ILE A 48 19.22 -0.17 5.09
N PHE A 49 19.33 -1.38 5.63
CA PHE A 49 20.30 -1.73 6.66
C PHE A 49 21.45 -2.60 6.14
N ARG A 50 21.78 -2.47 4.85
CA ARG A 50 22.87 -3.20 4.22
C ARG A 50 24.19 -2.96 4.97
N GLY A 51 24.80 -4.02 5.48
CA GLY A 51 26.06 -3.97 6.24
C GLY A 51 25.93 -3.95 7.76
N GLY A 52 24.72 -3.86 8.31
CA GLY A 52 24.47 -4.01 9.75
C GLY A 52 24.14 -5.46 10.12
N HIS A 53 25.10 -6.20 10.65
CA HIS A 53 24.89 -7.58 11.07
C HIS A 53 24.03 -7.67 12.34
N GLY A 54 22.89 -8.35 12.27
CA GLY A 54 22.69 -9.52 13.13
C GLY A 54 21.51 -9.54 14.11
N SER A 55 21.20 -8.49 14.87
CA SER A 55 20.29 -8.67 16.03
C SER A 55 18.87 -8.13 15.86
N HIS A 56 18.64 -7.11 15.04
CA HIS A 56 17.35 -6.37 15.00
C HIS A 56 16.57 -6.52 13.68
N ALA A 57 16.87 -7.54 12.87
CA ALA A 57 16.23 -7.67 11.56
C ALA A 57 14.71 -7.85 11.66
N GLN A 58 14.23 -8.69 12.58
CA GLN A 58 12.80 -8.91 12.80
C GLN A 58 12.09 -7.67 13.33
N GLU A 59 12.70 -6.95 14.28
CA GLU A 59 12.14 -5.71 14.82
C GLU A 59 12.02 -4.64 13.74
N ARG A 60 13.06 -4.48 12.90
CA ARG A 60 13.06 -3.55 11.77
C ARG A 60 12.06 -3.93 10.69
N GLU A 61 11.86 -5.23 10.45
CA GLU A 61 10.82 -5.71 9.54
C GLU A 61 9.42 -5.39 10.07
N ALA A 62 9.18 -5.65 11.37
CA ALA A 62 7.92 -5.31 12.01
C ALA A 62 7.65 -3.78 11.99
N GLU A 63 8.66 -2.97 12.30
CA GLU A 63 8.57 -1.51 12.22
C GLU A 63 8.30 -1.03 10.79
N TYR A 64 8.92 -1.66 9.79
CA TYR A 64 8.66 -1.33 8.39
C TYR A 64 7.22 -1.69 7.98
N VAL A 65 6.72 -2.85 8.42
CA VAL A 65 5.33 -3.25 8.18
C VAL A 65 4.37 -2.24 8.81
N ASP A 66 4.60 -1.90 10.08
CA ASP A 66 3.75 -0.95 10.81
C ASP A 66 3.73 0.44 10.16
N LYS A 67 4.88 0.93 9.70
CA LYS A 67 4.98 2.25 9.08
C LYS A 67 4.54 2.32 7.63
N PHE A 68 4.77 1.27 6.84
CA PHE A 68 4.67 1.33 5.38
C PHE A 68 3.76 0.28 4.75
N ALA A 69 3.57 -0.90 5.37
CA ALA A 69 2.72 -1.95 4.81
C ALA A 69 1.25 -1.80 5.26
N ASN A 70 0.71 -0.60 5.07
CA ASN A 70 -0.69 -0.27 5.35
C ASN A 70 -1.14 0.87 4.40
N PRO A 71 -2.44 1.21 4.31
CA PRO A 71 -2.93 2.17 3.32
C PRO A 71 -2.78 3.63 3.76
N PHE A 72 -2.48 3.91 5.04
CA PHE A 72 -2.52 5.27 5.59
C PHE A 72 -1.49 6.23 4.97
N PRO A 73 -0.21 5.86 4.76
CA PRO A 73 0.74 6.73 4.08
C PRO A 73 0.32 7.11 2.65
N ALA A 74 -0.37 6.20 1.95
CA ALA A 74 -0.89 6.47 0.61
C ALA A 74 -2.11 7.41 0.65
N ALA A 75 -2.98 7.26 1.64
CA ALA A 75 -4.12 8.13 1.86
C ALA A 75 -3.69 9.57 2.23
N VAL A 76 -2.73 9.73 3.14
CA VAL A 76 -2.19 11.07 3.53
C VAL A 76 -1.59 11.81 2.33
N ARG A 77 -1.00 11.07 1.38
CA ARG A 77 -0.44 11.66 0.14
C ARG A 77 -1.48 11.88 -0.96
N GLY A 78 -2.73 11.47 -0.76
CA GLY A 78 -3.80 11.58 -1.77
C GLY A 78 -3.69 10.58 -2.93
N PHE A 79 -2.93 9.49 -2.76
CA PHE A 79 -2.82 8.44 -3.79
C PHE A 79 -3.99 7.43 -3.70
N VAL A 80 -4.63 7.39 -2.53
CA VAL A 80 -5.87 6.69 -2.23
C VAL A 80 -6.87 7.74 -1.75
N ASP A 81 -8.07 7.73 -2.31
CA ASP A 81 -9.12 8.72 -2.04
C ASP A 81 -9.88 8.42 -0.74
N ASP A 82 -10.10 7.14 -0.41
CA ASP A 82 -10.76 6.73 0.83
C ASP A 82 -10.35 5.30 1.24
N ILE A 83 -10.35 5.03 2.55
CA ILE A 83 -10.19 3.68 3.11
C ILE A 83 -11.57 3.18 3.50
N ILE A 84 -12.05 2.14 2.81
CA ILE A 84 -13.44 1.69 2.91
C ILE A 84 -13.52 0.26 3.46
N GLU A 85 -14.57 -0.01 4.24
CA GLU A 85 -14.86 -1.36 4.69
C GLU A 85 -15.21 -2.29 3.51
N PRO A 86 -14.71 -3.54 3.47
CA PRO A 86 -14.92 -4.45 2.34
C PRO A 86 -16.37 -4.62 1.91
N ASN A 87 -17.30 -4.66 2.88
CA ASN A 87 -18.74 -4.81 2.64
C ASN A 87 -19.39 -3.57 1.97
N THR A 88 -18.76 -2.39 2.05
CA THR A 88 -19.26 -1.15 1.43
C THR A 88 -18.79 -0.96 -0.01
N THR A 89 -17.90 -1.82 -0.51
CA THR A 89 -17.26 -1.70 -1.83
C THR A 89 -18.28 -1.51 -2.97
N ARG A 90 -19.33 -2.35 -3.02
CA ARG A 90 -20.38 -2.23 -4.06
C ARG A 90 -21.06 -0.88 -4.02
N GLN A 91 -21.42 -0.40 -2.83
CA GLN A 91 -22.10 0.89 -2.67
C GLN A 91 -21.21 2.06 -3.09
N ARG A 92 -19.90 1.97 -2.83
CA ARG A 92 -18.93 3.01 -3.22
C ARG A 92 -18.71 3.07 -4.74
N ILE A 93 -18.69 1.92 -5.42
CA ILE A 93 -18.47 1.84 -6.87
C ILE A 93 -19.73 2.24 -7.66
N CYS A 94 -20.93 1.87 -7.21
CA CYS A 94 -22.17 2.07 -7.96
C CYS A 94 -22.86 3.43 -7.70
N ARG A 95 -22.17 4.38 -7.07
CA ARG A 95 -22.63 5.77 -6.92
C ARG A 95 -22.17 6.61 -8.10
#